data_AF-A0A2N2TDD9-F1
#
_entry.id   AF-A0A2N2TDD9-F1
#
_cell.length_a   1.000
_cell.length_b   1.000
_cell.length_c   1.000
_cell.angle_alpha   90.00
_cell.angle_beta   90.00
_cell.angle_gamma   90.00
#
_symmetry.space_group_name_H-M   'P 1'
#
loop_
_entity.id
_entity.type
_entity.pdbx_description
1 polymer ?
#
loop_
_entity_poly.entity_id
_entity_poly.type
_entity_poly.pdbx_seq_one_letter_code
_entity_poly.pdbx_strand_id
1 'polypeptide(L)'
;MRYCGIDLHSNNSVVVVTDETDKVLLSRRCPNDLPKILALLAPHRIELAGVVVESTYNWYWLVDGLMAEGYDVRLANTVAMKRYDGLKHSDDETDAAHLAHMLRLGILPTGYIHPPAERALRDLARKRVQLVRSRTQHVLAVENIL
;
A
#
# COMPACT_ATOMS: atom_id res chain seq x y z
N MET A 1 2.03 15.56 15.82
CA MET A 1 2.47 14.22 15.36
C MET A 1 1.92 14.04 13.95
N ARG A 2 2.67 13.45 13.02
CA ARG A 2 2.28 13.35 11.61
C ARG A 2 2.08 11.91 11.18
N TYR A 3 1.18 11.71 10.23
CA TYR A 3 0.83 10.39 9.71
C TYR A 3 0.94 10.41 8.20
N CYS A 4 1.55 9.39 7.62
CA CYS A 4 1.73 9.31 6.18
C CYS A 4 0.96 8.12 5.60
N GLY A 5 0.27 8.36 4.49
CA GLY A 5 -0.30 7.33 3.63
C GLY A 5 0.29 7.44 2.24
N ILE A 6 0.67 6.29 1.68
CA ILE A 6 1.16 6.15 0.31
C ILE A 6 0.26 5.17 -0.42
N ASP A 7 -0.47 5.70 -1.38
CA ASP A 7 -1.25 4.92 -2.33
C ASP A 7 -0.40 4.58 -3.56
N LEU A 8 -0.09 3.30 -3.73
CA LEU A 8 0.94 2.81 -4.65
C LEU A 8 0.32 2.23 -5.92
N HIS A 9 0.60 2.87 -7.05
CA HIS A 9 0.19 2.42 -8.37
C HIS A 9 1.36 1.83 -9.17
N SER A 10 1.08 1.39 -10.39
CA SER A 10 2.05 0.71 -11.25
C SER A 10 3.27 1.57 -11.62
N ASN A 11 3.08 2.86 -11.88
CA ASN A 11 4.13 3.78 -12.32
C ASN A 11 4.27 5.06 -11.46
N ASN A 12 3.37 5.27 -10.50
CA ASN A 12 3.35 6.43 -9.64
C ASN A 12 2.83 6.07 -8.25
N SER A 13 3.07 6.95 -7.29
CA SER A 13 2.58 6.87 -5.92
C SER A 13 1.96 8.22 -5.55
N VAL A 14 0.86 8.18 -4.80
CA VAL A 14 0.29 9.38 -4.17
C VAL A 14 0.68 9.36 -2.71
N VAL A 15 1.44 10.38 -2.29
CA VAL A 15 1.96 10.53 -0.93
C VAL A 15 1.19 11.64 -0.24
N VAL A 16 0.55 11.30 0.87
CA VAL A 16 -0.17 12.25 1.73
C VAL A 16 0.44 12.21 3.13
N VAL A 17 0.60 13.40 3.72
CA VAL A 17 0.96 13.56 5.14
C VAL A 17 -0.08 14.43 5.81
N THR A 18 -0.61 13.95 6.93
CA THR A 18 -1.58 14.67 7.77
C THR A 18 -1.01 14.94 9.16
N ASP A 19 -1.58 15.91 9.87
CA ASP A 19 -1.36 16.09 11.31
C ASP A 19 -2.38 15.31 12.16
N GLU A 20 -2.32 15.47 13.48
CA GLU A 20 -3.23 14.85 14.44
C GLU A 20 -4.71 15.24 14.30
N THR A 21 -5.03 16.26 13.51
CA THR A 21 -6.40 16.73 13.23
C THR A 21 -6.89 16.31 11.85
N ASP A 22 -6.18 15.41 11.16
CA ASP A 22 -6.40 15.03 9.75
C ASP A 22 -6.22 16.17 8.74
N LYS A 23 -5.61 17.29 9.15
CA LYS A 23 -5.29 18.35 8.21
C LYS A 23 -4.15 17.91 7.30
N VAL A 24 -4.38 17.97 5.99
CA VAL A 24 -3.37 17.65 4.97
C VAL A 24 -2.28 18.72 4.99
N LEU A 25 -1.05 18.29 5.30
CA LEU A 25 0.17 19.11 5.26
C LEU A 25 0.89 18.98 3.92
N LEU A 26 0.74 17.82 3.29
CA LEU A 26 1.32 17.48 2.01
C LEU A 26 0.38 16.51 1.29
N SER A 27 0.13 16.76 0.00
CA SER A 27 -0.45 15.80 -0.93
C SER A 27 0.27 15.94 -2.26
N ARG A 28 0.88 14.86 -2.75
CA ARG A 28 1.62 14.89 -4.01
C ARG A 28 1.66 13.52 -4.67
N ARG A 29 1.37 13.53 -5.98
CA ARG A 29 1.69 12.42 -6.87
C ARG A 29 3.15 12.51 -7.33
N CYS A 30 3.88 11.42 -7.21
CA CYS A 30 5.26 11.31 -7.67
C CYS A 30 5.48 10.00 -8.45
N PRO A 31 6.45 9.94 -9.36
CA PRO A 31 6.84 8.67 -9.97
C PRO A 31 7.33 7.69 -8.90
N ASN A 32 7.29 6.39 -9.20
CA ASN A 32 7.83 5.32 -8.34
C ASN A 32 9.36 5.38 -8.28
N ASP A 33 9.87 6.34 -7.51
CA ASP A 33 11.26 6.71 -7.37
C ASP A 33 11.55 6.96 -5.88
N LEU A 34 12.25 6.02 -5.25
CA LEU A 34 12.50 6.03 -3.82
C LEU A 34 13.20 7.33 -3.34
N PRO A 35 14.32 7.78 -3.95
CA PRO A 35 14.94 9.06 -3.61
C PRO A 35 13.95 10.24 -3.59
N LYS A 36 13.04 10.33 -4.57
CA LYS A 36 12.04 11.41 -4.61
C LYS A 36 11.04 11.32 -3.46
N ILE A 37 10.58 10.12 -3.14
CA ILE A 37 9.66 9.89 -2.01
C ILE A 37 10.36 10.22 -0.69
N LEU A 38 11.61 9.80 -0.52
CA LEU A 38 12.39 10.12 0.68
C LEU A 38 12.60 11.62 0.85
N ALA A 39 12.96 12.33 -0.22
CA ALA A 39 13.10 13.78 -0.19
C ALA A 39 11.79 14.49 0.19
N LEU A 40 10.65 13.93 -0.24
CA LEU A 40 9.33 14.44 0.08
C LEU A 40 8.96 14.23 1.56
N LEU A 41 9.36 13.10 2.15
CA LEU A 41 9.11 12.76 3.55
C LEU A 41 10.10 13.39 4.52
N ALA A 42 11.31 13.73 4.07
CA ALA A 42 12.39 14.24 4.92
C ALA A 42 12.00 15.43 5.81
N PRO A 43 11.25 16.45 5.34
CA PRO A 43 10.80 17.57 6.19
C PRO A 43 9.86 17.15 7.34
N HIS A 44 9.25 15.97 7.24
CA HIS A 44 8.28 15.47 8.20
C HIS A 44 8.83 14.37 9.11
N ARG A 45 10.03 13.85 8.82
CA ARG A 45 10.59 12.63 9.44
C ARG A 45 10.57 12.62 10.96
N ILE A 46 10.94 13.72 11.61
CA ILE A 46 11.06 13.80 13.08
C ILE A 46 9.68 13.64 13.75
N GLU A 47 8.63 14.17 13.13
CA GLU A 47 7.28 14.16 13.70
C GLU A 47 6.43 13.00 13.19
N LEU A 48 6.96 12.18 12.28
CA LEU A 48 6.22 11.12 11.61
C LEU A 48 6.06 9.91 12.54
N ALA A 49 4.82 9.58 12.90
CA ALA A 49 4.50 8.39 13.69
C ALA A 49 4.64 7.09 12.88
N GLY A 50 4.46 7.17 11.56
CA GLY A 50 4.61 6.02 10.66
C GLY A 50 4.20 6.34 9.23
N VAL A 51 4.59 5.44 8.32
CA VAL A 51 4.25 5.47 6.90
C VAL A 51 3.41 4.24 6.56
N VAL A 52 2.21 4.47 6.03
CA VAL A 52 1.36 3.40 5.54
C VAL A 52 1.57 3.24 4.04
N VAL A 53 1.77 2.00 3.58
CA VAL A 53 1.82 1.67 2.14
C VAL A 53 0.70 0.69 1.82
N GLU A 54 -0.02 0.91 0.73
CA GLU A 54 -1.09 0.01 0.28
C GLU A 54 -0.54 -1.36 -0.21
N SER A 55 -1.17 -2.49 0.18
CA SER A 55 -0.75 -3.84 -0.21
C SER A 55 -1.26 -4.31 -1.58
N THR A 56 -1.28 -3.44 -2.59
CA THR A 56 -1.81 -3.74 -3.93
C THR A 56 -0.71 -4.17 -4.90
N TYR A 57 0.04 -3.20 -5.41
CA TYR A 57 1.09 -3.39 -6.41
C TYR A 57 2.44 -3.76 -5.77
N ASN A 58 3.48 -4.03 -6.56
CA ASN A 58 4.83 -4.44 -6.14
C ASN A 58 5.42 -3.50 -5.06
N TRP A 59 5.05 -3.73 -3.79
CA TRP A 59 5.33 -2.84 -2.67
C TRP A 59 6.69 -3.09 -2.04
N TYR A 60 7.34 -4.21 -2.37
CA TYR A 60 8.60 -4.64 -1.75
C TYR A 60 9.66 -3.55 -1.79
N TRP A 61 9.93 -2.98 -2.96
CA TRP A 61 10.99 -1.97 -3.13
C TRP A 61 10.75 -0.73 -2.28
N LEU A 62 9.49 -0.30 -2.16
CA LEU A 62 9.11 0.91 -1.43
C LEU A 62 9.19 0.67 0.08
N VAL A 63 8.59 -0.43 0.54
CA VAL A 63 8.60 -0.80 1.95
C VAL A 63 10.03 -1.07 2.42
N ASP A 64 10.82 -1.85 1.67
CA ASP A 64 12.21 -2.13 2.02
C ASP A 64 13.05 -0.85 2.04
N GLY A 65 12.87 0.02 1.03
CA GLY A 65 13.58 1.29 0.95
C GLY A 65 13.27 2.22 2.12
N LEU A 66 12.00 2.35 2.49
CA LEU A 66 11.57 3.14 3.63
C LEU A 66 12.06 2.55 4.95
N MET A 67 12.00 1.22 5.12
CA MET A 67 12.50 0.55 6.32
C MET A 67 14.03 0.66 6.46
N ALA A 68 14.77 0.58 5.35
CA ALA A 68 16.23 0.77 5.35
C ALA A 68 16.63 2.18 5.78
N GLU A 69 15.79 3.18 5.48
CA GLU A 69 15.95 4.58 5.93
C GLU A 69 15.39 4.83 7.35
N GLY A 70 14.94 3.79 8.04
CA GLY A 70 14.51 3.83 9.43
C GLY A 70 13.10 4.37 9.67
N TYR A 71 12.23 4.41 8.65
CA TYR A 71 10.82 4.73 8.86
C TYR A 71 10.08 3.54 9.51
N ASP A 72 9.13 3.83 10.41
CA ASP A 72 8.14 2.82 10.87
C ASP A 72 7.09 2.62 9.77
N VAL A 73 7.24 1.54 9.02
CA VAL A 73 6.38 1.24 7.87
C VAL A 73 5.31 0.22 8.25
N ARG A 74 4.05 0.56 7.95
CA ARG A 74 2.89 -0.32 8.06
C ARG A 74 2.37 -0.66 6.67
N LEU A 75 2.30 -1.94 6.33
CA LEU A 75 1.66 -2.39 5.10
C LEU A 75 0.15 -2.53 5.34
N ALA A 76 -0.68 -1.75 4.67
CA ALA A 76 -2.14 -1.79 4.84
C ALA A 76 -2.74 -3.03 4.18
N ASN A 77 -3.59 -3.77 4.89
CA ASN A 77 -4.31 -4.92 4.35
C ASN A 77 -5.59 -4.45 3.64
N THR A 78 -5.51 -4.27 2.33
CA THR A 78 -6.62 -3.76 1.52
C THR A 78 -7.85 -4.67 1.51
N VAL A 79 -7.69 -5.98 1.68
CA VAL A 79 -8.81 -6.92 1.72
C VAL A 79 -9.60 -6.78 3.02
N ALA A 80 -8.92 -6.44 4.12
CA ALA A 80 -9.56 -6.23 5.42
C ALA A 80 -10.12 -4.80 5.58
N MET A 81 -9.60 -3.85 4.81
CA MET A 81 -10.13 -2.49 4.75
C MET A 81 -11.47 -2.47 4.03
N LYS A 82 -12.56 -2.39 4.80
CA LYS A 82 -13.89 -2.15 4.24
C LYS A 82 -13.99 -0.66 3.85
N ARG A 83 -13.89 -0.34 2.56
CA ARG A 83 -14.40 0.95 2.08
C ARG A 83 -15.91 0.96 2.27
N TYR A 84 -16.47 2.06 2.78
CA TYR A 84 -17.92 2.23 2.82
C TYR A 84 -18.46 2.16 1.39
N ASP A 85 -19.39 1.22 1.13
CA ASP A 85 -20.02 0.89 -0.16
C ASP A 85 -20.91 2.02 -0.77
N GLY A 86 -20.65 3.28 -0.42
CA GLY A 86 -21.42 4.45 -0.87
C GLY A 86 -20.59 5.66 -1.30
N LEU A 87 -19.24 5.58 -1.27
CA LEU A 87 -18.38 6.68 -1.71
C LEU A 87 -18.31 6.70 -3.25
N LYS A 88 -19.14 7.57 -3.83
CA LYS A 88 -19.27 7.76 -5.28
C LYS A 88 -18.09 8.52 -5.93
N HIS A 89 -17.15 9.00 -5.13
CA HIS A 89 -15.97 9.77 -5.54
C HIS A 89 -14.80 9.43 -4.61
N SER A 90 -14.00 8.43 -4.98
CA SER A 90 -12.65 8.20 -4.44
C SER A 90 -11.69 8.69 -5.50
N ASP A 91 -10.84 9.66 -5.16
CA ASP A 91 -9.61 9.94 -5.89
C ASP A 91 -8.42 9.37 -5.11
N ASP A 92 -7.30 9.14 -5.80
CA ASP A 92 -6.10 8.54 -5.22
C ASP A 92 -5.56 9.37 -4.03
N GLU A 93 -5.77 10.69 -4.04
CA GLU A 93 -5.43 11.57 -2.93
C GLU A 93 -6.26 11.29 -1.66
N THR A 94 -7.58 11.09 -1.82
CA THR A 94 -8.46 10.70 -0.71
C THR A 94 -8.10 9.32 -0.18
N ASP A 95 -7.70 8.41 -1.07
CA ASP A 95 -7.30 7.04 -0.71
C ASP A 95 -6.02 7.05 0.13
N ALA A 96 -5.00 7.82 -0.28
CA ALA A 96 -3.78 8.03 0.50
C ALA A 96 -4.06 8.75 1.84
N ALA A 97 -4.94 9.75 1.85
CA ALA A 97 -5.35 10.43 3.09
C ALA A 97 -6.07 9.47 4.05
N HIS A 98 -6.89 8.56 3.53
CA HIS A 98 -7.60 7.56 4.32
C HIS A 98 -6.63 6.57 5.00
N LEU A 99 -5.55 6.18 4.32
CA LEU A 99 -4.47 5.38 4.93
C LEU A 99 -3.85 6.09 6.14
N ALA A 100 -3.50 7.37 6.01
CA ALA A 100 -2.96 8.18 7.10
C ALA A 100 -3.97 8.31 8.25
N HIS A 101 -5.25 8.51 7.93
CA HIS A 101 -6.35 8.61 8.90
C HIS A 101 -6.51 7.34 9.74
N MET A 102 -6.53 6.16 9.12
CA MET A 102 -6.65 4.90 9.86
C MET A 102 -5.43 4.63 10.76
N LEU A 103 -4.23 5.02 10.31
CA LEU A 103 -3.02 4.94 11.14
C LEU A 103 -3.16 5.84 12.37
N ARG A 104 -3.60 7.09 12.19
CA ARG A 104 -3.85 8.05 13.28
C ARG A 104 -4.85 7.51 14.30
N LEU A 105 -5.92 6.87 13.83
CA LEU A 105 -6.94 6.27 14.69
C LEU A 105 -6.48 4.97 15.38
N GLY A 106 -5.34 4.38 14.97
CA GLY A 106 -4.84 3.12 15.52
C GLY A 106 -5.67 1.89 15.13
N ILE A 107 -6.52 1.99 14.12
CA ILE A 107 -7.43 0.91 13.66
C ILE A 107 -7.00 0.30 12.32
N LEU A 108 -5.86 0.74 11.77
CA LEU A 108 -5.34 0.27 10.48
C LEU A 108 -5.18 -1.26 10.47
N PRO A 109 -5.91 -2.00 9.62
CA PRO A 109 -5.64 -3.41 9.39
C PRO A 109 -4.30 -3.55 8.65
N THR A 110 -3.34 -4.26 9.23
CA THR A 110 -2.01 -4.42 8.63
C THR A 110 -1.78 -5.83 8.07
N GLY A 111 -1.09 -5.90 6.93
CA GLY A 111 -0.52 -7.12 6.40
C GLY A 111 0.86 -7.41 6.98
N TYR A 112 1.27 -8.67 6.94
CA TYR A 112 2.61 -9.07 7.37
C TYR A 112 3.66 -8.73 6.30
N ILE A 113 4.68 -7.97 6.69
CA ILE A 113 5.84 -7.64 5.84
C ILE A 113 6.84 -8.78 5.93
N HIS A 114 6.80 -9.70 4.96
CA HIS A 114 7.73 -10.82 4.92
C HIS A 114 9.17 -10.36 4.72
N PRO A 115 10.16 -10.98 5.41
CA PRO A 115 11.58 -10.77 5.13
C PRO A 115 11.95 -11.12 3.69
N PRO A 116 12.94 -10.43 3.07
CA PRO A 116 13.34 -10.69 1.68
C PRO A 116 13.64 -12.17 1.36
N ALA A 117 14.29 -12.88 2.28
CA ALA A 117 14.66 -14.29 2.10
C ALA A 117 13.46 -15.24 1.94
N GLU A 118 12.30 -14.90 2.51
CA GLU A 118 11.10 -15.75 2.50
C GLU A 118 10.18 -15.47 1.30
N ARG A 119 10.33 -14.31 0.66
CA ARG A 119 9.41 -13.82 -0.37
C ARG A 119 9.38 -14.71 -1.61
N ALA A 120 10.53 -15.23 -2.04
CA ALA A 120 10.62 -16.06 -3.24
C ALA A 120 9.73 -17.31 -3.13
N LEU A 121 9.78 -18.02 -1.99
CA LEU A 121 8.95 -19.20 -1.75
C LEU A 121 7.47 -18.84 -1.70
N ARG A 122 7.13 -17.77 -0.98
CA ARG A 122 5.76 -17.26 -0.87
C ARG A 122 5.18 -16.90 -2.23
N ASP A 123 5.93 -16.18 -3.06
CA ASP A 123 5.48 -15.71 -4.36
C ASP A 123 5.34 -16.86 -5.35
N LEU A 124 6.23 -17.85 -5.30
CA LEU A 124 6.09 -19.10 -6.05
C LEU A 124 4.81 -19.87 -5.64
N ALA A 125 4.54 -19.98 -4.34
CA ALA A 125 3.32 -20.63 -3.85
C ALA A 125 2.05 -19.88 -4.31
N ARG A 126 2.04 -18.53 -4.22
CA ARG A 126 0.92 -17.71 -4.75
C ARG A 126 0.75 -17.90 -6.25
N LYS A 127 1.85 -17.94 -7.02
CA LYS A 127 1.79 -18.16 -8.47
C LYS A 127 1.22 -19.53 -8.81
N ARG A 128 1.61 -20.57 -8.08
CA ARG A 128 1.05 -21.93 -8.24
C ARG A 128 -0.46 -21.93 -8.04
N VAL A 129 -0.95 -21.31 -6.96
CA VAL A 129 -2.40 -21.22 -6.69
C VAL A 129 -3.13 -20.50 -7.83
N GLN A 130 -2.56 -19.40 -8.34
CA GLN A 130 -3.12 -18.67 -9.48
C GLN A 130 -3.20 -19.55 -10.74
N LEU A 131 -2.13 -20.27 -11.08
CA LEU A 131 -2.06 -21.15 -12.25
C LEU A 131 -3.04 -22.32 -12.16
N VAL A 132 -3.18 -22.93 -10.97
CA VAL A 132 -4.16 -24.01 -10.74
C VAL A 132 -5.59 -23.49 -10.93
N ARG A 133 -5.92 -22.32 -10.39
CA ARG A 133 -7.24 -21.70 -10.58
C ARG A 133 -7.52 -21.38 -12.05
N SER A 134 -6.54 -20.80 -12.75
CA SER A 134 -6.65 -20.48 -14.19
C SER A 134 -6.84 -21.74 -15.02
N ARG A 135 -6.09 -22.82 -14.75
CA ARG A 135 -6.29 -24.12 -15.40
C ARG A 135 -7.73 -24.60 -15.24
N THR A 136 -8.25 -24.64 -14.02
CA THR A 136 -9.63 -25.09 -13.76
C THR A 136 -10.65 -24.21 -14.48
N GLN A 137 -10.48 -22.89 -14.45
CA GLN A 137 -11.35 -21.95 -15.16
C GLN A 137 -11.36 -22.22 -16.67
N HIS A 138 -10.20 -22.43 -17.29
CA HIS A 138 -10.12 -22.71 -18.74
C HIS A 138 -10.69 -24.08 -19.12
N VAL A 139 -10.48 -25.11 -18.30
CA VAL A 139 -11.09 -26.44 -18.51
C VAL A 139 -12.62 -26.33 -18.51
N LEU A 140 -13.20 -25.72 -17.47
CA LEU A 140 -14.64 -25.53 -17.37
C LEU A 140 -15.20 -24.67 -18.52
N ALA A 141 -14.44 -23.68 -18.98
CA ALA A 141 -14.86 -22.87 -20.13
C ALA A 141 -14.93 -23.70 -21.42
N VAL A 142 -13.94 -24.57 -21.67
CA VAL A 142 -13.95 -25.46 -22.84
C VAL A 142 -15.07 -26.49 -22.76
N GLU A 143 -15.31 -27.09 -21.58
CA GLU A 143 -16.41 -28.04 -21.36
C GLU A 143 -17.80 -27.42 -21.61
N ASN A 144 -17.98 -26.12 -21.38
CA ASN A 144 -19.24 -25.43 -21.68
C ASN A 144 -19.38 -25.02 -23.16
N ILE A 145 -18.28 -24.99 -23.93
CA ILE A 145 -18.29 -24.65 -25.35
C ILE A 145 -18.58 -25.88 -26.22
N LEU A 146 -18.10 -27.05 -25.80
CA LEU A 146 -18.31 -28.35 -26.47
C LEU A 146 -19.69 -28.93 -26.13
#